data_AF-A0A956HFX7-F1
#
_entry.id   AF-A0A956HFX7-F1
#
_cell.length_a   1.000
_cell.length_b   1.000
_cell.length_c   1.000
_cell.angle_alpha   90.00
_cell.angle_beta   90.00
_cell.angle_gamma   90.00
#
_symmetry.space_group_name_H-M   'P 1'
#
loop_
_entity.id
_entity.type
_entity.pdbx_description
1 polymer ?
#
loop_
_entity_poly.entity_id
_entity_poly.type
_entity_poly.pdbx_seq_one_letter_code
_entity_poly.pdbx_strand_id
1 'polypeptide(L)'
;DSGLAAGDLDDDGVAELVVGDADGGLVFALGATPTRAARLLGVAPLPLYTPHTLALVDVSGDELLDLAVTGLDDPRVLISEGDGAGGFRLPHVVEFDAPVDQLGVADLNGDGAPDLVAGTFSEQRVTVRLADP
;
A
#
# COMPACT_ATOMS: atom_id res chain seq x y z
N ASP A 1 8.45 13.07 -4.04
CA ASP A 1 7.53 12.98 -2.91
C ASP A 1 7.80 11.72 -2.12
N SER A 2 7.44 11.72 -0.84
CA SER A 2 7.55 10.57 0.06
C SER A 2 6.18 10.35 0.69
N GLY A 3 5.54 9.21 0.37
CA GLY A 3 4.23 8.87 0.92
C GLY A 3 4.32 8.34 2.35
N LEU A 4 3.19 8.34 3.05
CA LEU A 4 3.05 7.87 4.43
C LEU A 4 1.72 7.16 4.60
N ALA A 5 1.72 6.02 5.29
CA ALA A 5 0.51 5.34 5.73
C ALA A 5 0.66 4.89 7.19
N ALA A 6 -0.45 4.77 7.90
CA ALA A 6 -0.48 4.25 9.27
C ALA A 6 -1.65 3.29 9.46
N GLY A 7 -1.41 2.21 10.20
CA GLY A 7 -2.38 1.14 10.44
C GLY A 7 -1.80 0.10 11.38
N ASP A 8 -2.67 -0.67 12.03
CA ASP A 8 -2.28 -1.76 12.93
C ASP A 8 -1.93 -3.00 12.09
N LEU A 9 -0.64 -3.24 11.88
CA LEU A 9 -0.11 -4.24 10.95
C LEU A 9 0.08 -5.62 11.61
N ASP A 10 0.06 -5.68 12.94
CA ASP A 10 0.21 -6.92 13.72
C ASP A 10 -0.97 -7.23 14.65
N ASP A 11 -2.06 -6.46 14.56
CA ASP A 11 -3.31 -6.58 15.32
C ASP A 11 -3.07 -6.51 16.85
N ASP A 12 -2.05 -5.74 17.27
CA ASP A 12 -1.73 -5.53 18.69
C ASP A 12 -2.48 -4.36 19.33
N GLY A 13 -3.25 -3.62 18.53
CA GLY A 13 -4.02 -2.43 18.91
C GLY A 13 -3.22 -1.12 18.84
N VAL A 14 -1.98 -1.15 18.35
CA VAL A 14 -1.13 0.02 18.11
C VAL A 14 -0.91 0.16 16.61
N ALA A 15 -1.03 1.38 16.10
CA ALA A 15 -0.76 1.62 14.69
C ALA A 15 0.74 1.73 14.41
N GLU A 16 1.21 1.04 13.39
CA GLU A 16 2.52 1.19 12.76
C GLU A 16 2.47 2.28 11.68
N LEU A 17 3.65 2.78 11.32
CA LEU A 17 3.88 3.79 10.30
C LEU A 17 4.72 3.19 9.16
N VAL A 18 4.27 3.38 7.93
CA VAL A 18 5.01 3.03 6.72
C VAL A 18 5.33 4.30 5.94
N VAL A 19 6.61 4.54 5.69
CA VAL A 19 7.11 5.72 4.98
C VAL A 19 7.75 5.28 3.67
N GLY A 20 7.37 5.90 2.55
CA GLY A 20 8.07 5.77 1.29
C GLY A 20 9.33 6.65 1.28
N ASP A 21 10.47 6.06 0.93
CA ASP A 21 11.72 6.76 0.67
C ASP A 21 11.85 7.07 -0.81
N ALA A 22 12.33 8.27 -1.15
CA ALA A 22 12.46 8.76 -2.52
C ALA A 22 13.35 7.86 -3.39
N ASP A 23 14.28 7.12 -2.77
CA ASP A 23 15.19 6.18 -3.45
C ASP A 23 14.53 4.83 -3.80
N GLY A 24 13.21 4.69 -3.63
CA GLY A 24 12.46 3.46 -3.96
C GLY A 24 12.40 2.44 -2.82
N GLY A 25 12.82 2.83 -1.61
CA GLY A 25 12.67 2.03 -0.41
C GLY A 25 11.36 2.29 0.33
N LEU A 26 10.91 1.33 1.10
CA LEU A 26 9.96 1.52 2.19
C LEU A 26 10.68 1.44 3.51
N VAL A 27 10.28 2.29 4.46
CA VAL A 27 10.78 2.33 5.83
C VAL A 27 9.60 2.09 6.76
N PHE A 28 9.68 1.04 7.58
CA PHE A 28 8.61 0.66 8.53
C PHE A 28 9.01 1.07 9.94
N ALA A 29 8.15 1.82 10.63
CA ALA A 29 8.36 2.22 12.01
C ALA A 29 7.15 1.86 12.87
N LEU A 30 7.40 1.32 14.06
CA LEU A 30 6.38 1.10 15.06
C LEU A 30 5.84 2.44 15.59
N GLY A 31 4.52 2.52 15.84
CA GLY A 31 3.92 3.61 16.58
C GLY A 31 4.52 3.77 17.99
N ALA A 32 4.66 5.01 18.44
CA ALA A 32 5.01 5.28 19.83
C ALA A 32 3.75 5.22 20.70
N THR A 33 3.73 4.33 21.68
CA THR A 33 2.75 4.41 22.77
C THR A 33 3.34 5.21 23.93
N PRO A 34 2.53 5.64 24.92
CA PRO A 34 3.08 6.24 26.15
C PRO A 34 4.12 5.37 26.87
N THR A 35 4.14 4.06 26.58
CA THR A 35 5.04 3.08 27.20
C THR A 35 6.10 2.51 26.26
N ARG A 36 6.05 2.79 24.96
CA ARG A 36 6.96 2.24 23.93
C ARG A 36 7.39 3.33 22.97
N ALA A 37 8.70 3.61 22.91
CA ALA A 37 9.25 4.53 21.93
C ALA A 37 9.12 3.94 20.51
N ALA A 38 8.89 4.81 19.52
CA ALA A 38 8.89 4.41 18.11
C ALA A 38 10.23 3.75 17.75
N ARG A 39 10.16 2.67 16.98
CA ARG A 39 11.33 1.90 16.57
C ARG A 39 11.19 1.52 15.10
N LEU A 40 12.28 1.63 14.35
CA LEU A 40 12.39 1.08 13.00
C LEU A 40 12.28 -0.45 13.04
N LEU A 41 11.29 -1.00 12.32
CA LEU A 41 11.05 -2.44 12.21
C LEU A 41 11.81 -3.04 11.01
N GLY A 42 11.93 -2.31 9.91
CA GLY A 42 12.65 -2.78 8.73
C GLY A 42 12.73 -1.76 7.59
N VAL A 43 13.44 -2.14 6.54
CA VAL A 43 13.47 -1.44 5.26
C VAL A 43 13.30 -2.48 4.16
N ALA A 44 12.37 -2.25 3.22
CA ALA A 44 12.15 -3.13 2.08
C ALA A 44 12.39 -2.35 0.78
N PRO A 45 13.27 -2.82 -0.12
CA PRO A 45 13.38 -2.23 -1.44
C PRO A 45 12.14 -2.57 -2.27
N LEU A 46 11.58 -1.57 -2.97
CA LEU A 46 10.55 -1.78 -3.97
C LEU A 46 11.12 -1.56 -5.38
N PRO A 47 10.65 -2.29 -6.40
CA PRO A 47 10.99 -2.02 -7.80
C PRO A 47 10.24 -0.79 -8.37
N LEU A 48 10.08 0.28 -7.57
CA LEU A 48 9.50 1.56 -7.95
C LEU A 48 10.52 2.68 -7.77
N TYR A 49 10.50 3.65 -8.68
CA TYR A 49 11.21 4.90 -8.48
C TYR A 49 10.27 5.89 -7.79
N THR A 50 10.72 6.49 -6.68
CA THR A 50 9.98 7.54 -5.94
C THR A 50 8.53 7.16 -5.60
N PRO A 51 8.30 6.42 -4.51
CA PRO A 51 6.96 6.12 -4.00
C PRO A 51 6.15 7.41 -3.82
N HIS A 52 5.01 7.51 -4.50
CA HIS A 52 4.16 8.69 -4.52
C HIS A 52 3.00 8.55 -3.51
N THR A 53 2.21 7.48 -3.63
CA THR A 53 1.10 7.18 -2.72
C THR A 53 1.34 5.83 -2.04
N LEU A 54 1.08 5.78 -0.73
CA LEU A 54 1.06 4.56 0.07
C LEU A 54 -0.33 4.41 0.68
N ALA A 55 -0.90 3.21 0.63
CA ALA A 55 -2.17 2.88 1.27
C ALA A 55 -2.04 1.55 2.02
N LEU A 56 -2.58 1.51 3.24
CA LEU A 56 -2.76 0.29 4.01
C LEU A 56 -4.23 -0.11 3.97
N VAL A 57 -4.52 -1.25 3.37
CA VAL A 57 -5.88 -1.74 3.14
C VAL A 57 -5.83 -3.23 2.83
N ASP A 58 -6.84 -3.97 3.28
CA ASP A 58 -7.01 -5.38 2.92
C ASP A 58 -7.41 -5.48 1.45
N VAL A 59 -6.45 -5.79 0.58
CA VAL A 59 -6.65 -5.98 -0.87
C VAL A 59 -6.85 -7.47 -1.17
N SER A 60 -6.25 -8.34 -0.36
CA SER A 60 -6.29 -9.79 -0.53
C SER A 60 -7.57 -10.44 -0.01
N GLY A 61 -8.32 -9.74 0.85
CA GLY A 61 -9.52 -10.25 1.53
C GLY A 61 -9.22 -11.19 2.70
N ASP A 62 -8.00 -11.15 3.25
CA ASP A 62 -7.55 -12.05 4.33
C ASP A 62 -7.66 -11.45 5.75
N GLU A 63 -8.30 -10.28 5.86
CA GLU A 63 -8.46 -9.48 7.08
C GLU A 63 -7.16 -8.89 7.63
N LEU A 64 -6.04 -8.97 6.90
CA LEU A 64 -4.78 -8.29 7.23
C LEU A 64 -4.62 -7.01 6.38
N LEU A 65 -3.93 -6.02 6.94
CA LEU A 65 -3.59 -4.82 6.16
C LEU A 65 -2.48 -5.15 5.16
N ASP A 66 -2.79 -5.01 3.88
CA ASP A 66 -1.81 -5.05 2.80
C ASP A 66 -1.29 -3.65 2.50
N LEU A 67 -0.11 -3.58 1.89
CA LEU A 67 0.49 -2.32 1.44
C LEU A 67 0.38 -2.18 -0.07
N ALA A 68 -0.35 -1.17 -0.51
CA ALA A 68 -0.40 -0.73 -1.89
C ALA A 68 0.45 0.53 -2.10
N VAL A 69 1.31 0.53 -3.13
CA VAL A 69 2.24 1.61 -3.43
C VAL A 69 2.17 1.99 -4.89
N THR A 70 2.05 3.29 -5.16
CA THR A 70 2.19 3.85 -6.52
C THR A 70 3.51 4.60 -6.64
N GLY A 71 4.09 4.60 -7.83
CA GLY A 71 5.28 5.41 -8.14
C GLY A 71 4.91 6.71 -8.84
N LEU A 72 5.75 7.74 -8.71
CA LEU A 72 5.59 8.97 -9.48
C LEU A 72 5.80 8.67 -10.97
N ASP A 73 4.86 9.12 -11.81
CA ASP A 73 4.87 8.87 -13.26
C ASP A 73 4.95 7.38 -13.65
N ASP A 74 4.56 6.46 -12.75
CA ASP A 74 4.63 5.02 -12.94
C ASP A 74 3.22 4.42 -13.09
N PRO A 75 2.94 3.65 -14.17
CA PRO A 75 1.66 2.97 -14.34
C PRO A 75 1.48 1.74 -13.43
N ARG A 76 2.51 1.36 -12.66
CA ARG A 76 2.49 0.19 -11.80
C ARG A 76 2.01 0.56 -10.40
N VAL A 77 1.11 -0.28 -9.89
CA VAL A 77 0.78 -0.36 -8.48
C VAL A 77 1.43 -1.63 -7.93
N LEU A 78 2.26 -1.49 -6.90
CA LEU A 78 2.80 -2.63 -6.17
C LEU A 78 1.89 -2.97 -5.00
N ILE A 79 1.52 -4.24 -4.86
CA ILE A 79 0.74 -4.74 -3.74
C ILE A 79 1.61 -5.73 -2.97
N SER A 80 1.86 -5.45 -1.69
CA SER A 80 2.59 -6.33 -0.78
C SER A 80 1.63 -6.79 0.31
N GLU A 81 1.35 -8.09 0.35
CA GLU A 81 0.43 -8.64 1.34
C GLU A 81 1.00 -8.54 2.76
N GLY A 82 0.14 -8.25 3.74
CA GLY A 82 0.51 -8.29 5.15
C GLY A 82 0.94 -9.70 5.59
N ASP A 83 1.93 -9.79 6.48
CA ASP A 83 2.32 -11.07 7.09
C ASP A 83 1.69 -11.34 8.46
N GLY A 84 0.94 -10.36 9.00
CA GLY A 84 0.30 -10.40 10.32
C GLY A 84 1.26 -10.28 11.50
N ALA A 85 2.54 -10.00 11.24
CA ALA A 85 3.58 -9.78 12.25
C ALA A 85 4.19 -8.37 12.13
N GLY A 86 3.49 -7.45 11.49
CA GLY A 86 3.93 -6.08 11.26
C GLY A 86 4.80 -5.90 10.00
N GLY A 87 4.91 -6.94 9.18
CA GLY A 87 5.69 -6.96 7.94
C GLY A 87 4.83 -7.20 6.70
N PHE A 88 5.50 -7.25 5.55
CA PHE A 88 4.89 -7.49 4.25
C PHE A 88 5.66 -8.54 3.46
N ARG A 89 4.94 -9.31 2.64
CA ARG A 89 5.49 -10.25 1.66
C ARG A 89 6.09 -9.50 0.47
N LEU A 90 6.77 -10.24 -0.42
CA LEU A 90 7.29 -9.66 -1.66
C LEU A 90 6.13 -9.10 -2.50
N PRO A 91 6.28 -7.90 -3.09
CA PRO A 91 5.21 -7.28 -3.85
C PRO A 91 4.94 -8.04 -5.15
N HIS A 92 3.67 -8.08 -5.54
CA HIS A 92 3.27 -8.31 -6.92
C HIS A 92 2.89 -7.00 -7.62
N VAL A 93 2.88 -7.00 -8.95
CA VAL A 93 2.67 -5.81 -9.78
C VAL A 93 1.29 -5.86 -10.40
N VAL A 94 0.53 -4.78 -10.26
CA VAL A 94 -0.69 -4.50 -11.01
C VAL A 94 -0.41 -3.37 -12.00
N GLU A 95 -0.49 -3.67 -13.29
CA GLU A 95 -0.27 -2.71 -14.37
C GLU A 95 -1.55 -1.99 -14.74
N PHE A 96 -1.46 -0.67 -14.95
CA PHE A 96 -2.50 0.19 -15.51
C PHE A 96 -2.04 0.81 -16.84
N ASP A 97 -2.98 1.40 -17.58
CA ASP A 97 -2.69 1.99 -18.90
C ASP A 97 -2.06 3.40 -18.80
N ALA A 98 -1.99 3.99 -17.60
CA ALA A 98 -1.44 5.31 -17.35
C ALA A 98 -0.94 5.43 -15.90
N PRO A 99 -0.06 6.40 -15.59
CA PRO A 99 0.41 6.64 -14.22
C PRO A 99 -0.73 6.79 -13.22
N VAL A 100 -0.59 6.10 -12.08
CA VAL A 100 -1.61 6.07 -11.02
C VAL A 100 -1.25 7.03 -9.90
N ASP A 101 -2.00 8.11 -9.79
CA ASP A 101 -1.78 9.16 -8.79
C ASP A 101 -2.48 8.85 -7.47
N GLN A 102 -3.67 8.25 -7.56
CA GLN A 102 -4.50 7.88 -6.41
C GLN A 102 -5.03 6.46 -6.53
N LEU A 103 -5.13 5.79 -5.38
CA LEU A 103 -5.65 4.44 -5.28
C LEU A 103 -6.75 4.39 -4.21
N GLY A 104 -7.85 3.72 -4.54
CA GLY A 104 -8.88 3.29 -3.60
C GLY A 104 -9.12 1.79 -3.73
N VAL A 105 -9.64 1.17 -2.67
CA VAL A 105 -9.91 -0.26 -2.61
C VAL A 105 -11.28 -0.48 -1.97
N ALA A 106 -12.13 -1.25 -2.63
CA ALA A 106 -13.45 -1.63 -2.14
C ALA A 106 -14.02 -2.77 -3.00
N ASP A 107 -14.85 -3.64 -2.43
CA ASP A 107 -15.70 -4.54 -3.22
C ASP A 107 -16.79 -3.70 -3.93
N LEU A 108 -16.60 -3.44 -5.23
CA LEU A 108 -17.51 -2.63 -6.04
C LEU A 108 -18.53 -3.47 -6.79
N ASN A 109 -18.27 -4.76 -6.95
CA ASN A 109 -19.08 -5.65 -7.76
C ASN A 109 -19.97 -6.61 -6.93
N GLY A 110 -19.69 -6.73 -5.62
CA GLY A 110 -20.43 -7.52 -4.64
C GLY A 110 -20.04 -9.00 -4.57
N ASP A 111 -18.85 -9.39 -5.06
CA ASP A 111 -18.37 -10.77 -5.05
C ASP A 111 -17.56 -11.14 -3.79
N GLY A 112 -17.28 -10.15 -2.93
CA GLY A 112 -16.51 -10.31 -1.71
C GLY A 112 -15.00 -10.17 -1.88
N ALA A 113 -14.49 -9.96 -3.10
CA ALA A 113 -13.09 -9.65 -3.37
C ALA A 113 -12.89 -8.13 -3.51
N PRO A 114 -11.93 -7.51 -2.79
CA PRO A 114 -11.70 -6.07 -2.91
C PRO A 114 -11.19 -5.65 -4.30
N ASP A 115 -11.93 -4.78 -5.00
CA ASP A 115 -11.54 -4.23 -6.29
C ASP A 115 -10.61 -3.01 -6.13
N LEU A 116 -9.73 -2.77 -7.11
CA LEU A 116 -8.86 -1.59 -7.16
C LEU A 116 -9.47 -0.47 -8.00
N VAL A 117 -9.43 0.77 -7.49
CA VAL A 117 -9.84 1.99 -8.18
C VAL A 117 -8.63 2.91 -8.32
N ALA A 118 -8.20 3.13 -9.55
CA ALA A 118 -7.05 3.98 -9.87
C ALA A 118 -7.51 5.31 -10.48
N GLY A 119 -7.08 6.41 -9.88
CA GLY A 119 -7.23 7.76 -10.41
C GLY A 119 -5.98 8.18 -11.18
N THR A 120 -6.17 8.59 -12.44
CA THR A 120 -5.08 9.05 -13.31
C THR A 120 -5.31 10.51 -13.68
N PHE A 121 -4.44 11.41 -13.20
CA PHE A 121 -4.59 12.85 -13.38
C PHE A 121 -4.24 13.28 -14.81
N SER A 122 -3.18 12.71 -15.38
CA SER A 122 -2.71 12.99 -16.74
C SER A 122 -3.76 12.67 -17.80
N GLU A 123 -4.44 11.54 -17.64
CA GLU A 123 -5.49 11.07 -18.56
C GLU A 123 -6.90 11.50 -18.15
N GLN A 124 -7.07 12.15 -16.99
CA GLN A 124 -8.36 12.57 -16.44
C GLN A 124 -9.37 11.42 -16.35
N ARG A 125 -8.92 10.26 -15.88
CA ARG A 125 -9.70 9.03 -15.86
C ARG A 125 -9.70 8.38 -14.48
N VAL A 126 -10.74 7.57 -14.27
CA VAL A 126 -10.81 6.60 -13.18
C VAL A 126 -10.94 5.22 -13.83
N THR A 127 -10.04 4.32 -13.48
CA THR A 127 -10.02 2.94 -13.95
C THR A 127 -10.33 2.02 -12.77
N VAL A 128 -11.27 1.10 -12.97
CA VAL A 128 -11.55 0.04 -11.99
C VAL A 128 -10.95 -1.26 -12.50
N ARG A 129 -10.21 -1.96 -11.65
CA ARG A 129 -9.70 -3.30 -11.91
C ARG A 129 -10.37 -4.26 -10.94
N LEU A 130 -11.23 -5.13 -11.47
CA LEU A 130 -11.92 -6.11 -10.66
C LEU A 130 -10.96 -7.18 -10.17
N ALA A 131 -11.13 -7.61 -8.92
CA ALA A 131 -10.47 -8.78 -8.39
C ALA A 131 -11.17 -10.06 -8.90
N ASP A 132 -10.42 -11.17 -8.91
CA ASP A 132 -11.01 -12.49 -9.08
C ASP A 132 -11.26 -13.08 -7.68
N PRO A 133 -12.40 -13.78 -7.45
CA PRO A 133 -12.70 -14.41 -6.16
C PRO A 133 -11.91 -15.71 -5.89
#